data_AF-A0A3B8ZFK6-F1
#
_entry.id   AF-A0A3B8ZFK6-F1
#
_cell.length_a   1.000
_cell.length_b   1.000
_cell.length_c   1.000
_cell.angle_alpha   90.00
_cell.angle_beta   90.00
_cell.angle_gamma   90.00
#
_symmetry.space_group_name_H-M   'P 1'
#
loop_
_entity.id
_entity.type
_entity.pdbx_description
1 polymer ?
#
loop_
_entity_poly.entity_id
_entity_poly.type
_entity_poly.pdbx_seq_one_letter_code
_entity_poly.pdbx_strand_id
1 'polypeptide(L)'
;MSQASVSFKTGCPMSSKPSSSPHETAKPVADRQGTTTDPENWIKNYGDILYKYALSRLGKEELAEEVVQETFFSAFCALNTYTGAASERTWLFAILKRNIWNCVDRRWKGRRQISLSEEANPENILFGD
;
A
#
# COMPACT_ATOMS: atom_id res chain seq x y z
N MET A 1 -42.40 -35.70 -52.42
CA MET A 1 -42.48 -35.28 -51.01
C MET A 1 -41.08 -34.86 -50.60
N SER A 2 -40.76 -33.57 -50.74
CA SER A 2 -39.43 -33.03 -50.43
C SER A 2 -39.57 -32.07 -49.26
N GLN A 3 -39.04 -32.48 -48.11
CA GLN A 3 -38.91 -31.70 -46.90
C GLN A 3 -37.44 -31.80 -46.50
N ALA A 4 -36.78 -30.67 -46.29
CA ALA A 4 -36.11 -30.34 -45.03
C ALA A 4 -35.05 -29.25 -45.20
N SER A 5 -35.22 -28.23 -44.36
CA SER A 5 -34.21 -27.53 -43.56
C SER A 5 -32.99 -26.91 -44.23
N VAL A 6 -33.03 -25.58 -44.22
CA VAL A 6 -31.91 -24.65 -44.31
C VAL A 6 -30.87 -24.96 -43.22
N SER A 7 -29.65 -25.30 -43.63
CA SER A 7 -28.47 -25.40 -42.76
C SER A 7 -27.64 -24.12 -42.88
N PHE A 8 -27.56 -23.32 -41.83
CA PHE A 8 -26.54 -22.28 -41.69
C PHE A 8 -25.29 -22.89 -41.06
N LYS A 9 -24.25 -23.11 -41.88
CA LYS A 9 -22.92 -23.53 -41.44
C LYS A 9 -21.91 -22.58 -42.07
N THR A 10 -21.56 -21.52 -41.34
CA THR A 10 -20.52 -20.57 -41.74
C THR A 10 -19.51 -20.40 -40.63
N GLY A 11 -18.29 -20.90 -40.89
CA GLY A 11 -17.05 -20.23 -40.48
C GLY A 11 -16.46 -20.61 -39.13
N CYS A 12 -15.70 -21.71 -39.09
CA CYS A 12 -14.50 -21.76 -38.27
C CYS A 12 -13.30 -21.35 -39.14
N PRO A 13 -12.66 -20.18 -38.94
CA PRO A 13 -11.32 -19.94 -39.45
C PRO A 13 -10.29 -20.26 -38.35
N MET A 14 -9.58 -21.37 -38.54
CA MET A 14 -8.28 -21.61 -37.92
C MET A 14 -7.25 -20.70 -38.58
N SER A 15 -6.65 -19.79 -37.83
CA SER A 15 -5.32 -19.26 -38.15
C SER A 15 -4.53 -19.02 -36.87
N SER A 16 -3.70 -20.01 -36.58
CA SER A 16 -2.37 -19.93 -35.97
C SER A 16 -1.94 -18.61 -35.30
N LYS A 17 -1.66 -18.72 -33.99
CA LYS A 17 -0.49 -18.13 -33.32
C LYS A 17 -0.21 -18.90 -32.00
N PRO A 18 0.95 -19.57 -31.86
CA PRO A 18 1.48 -19.92 -30.56
C PRO A 18 2.33 -18.73 -30.06
N SER A 19 1.91 -18.06 -29.00
CA SER A 19 2.77 -17.08 -28.33
C SER A 19 2.36 -16.95 -26.87
N SER A 20 3.01 -17.77 -26.03
CA SER A 20 3.49 -17.41 -24.70
C SER A 20 2.57 -16.53 -23.83
N SER A 21 1.73 -17.17 -23.03
CA SER A 21 1.49 -16.67 -21.68
C SER A 21 2.32 -17.56 -20.74
N PRO A 22 3.40 -17.00 -20.19
CA PRO A 22 3.50 -16.85 -18.75
C PRO A 22 3.86 -15.41 -18.41
N HIS A 23 3.12 -14.78 -17.52
CA HIS A 23 3.51 -13.52 -16.91
C HIS A 23 4.75 -13.77 -16.01
N GLU A 24 5.93 -13.82 -16.63
CA GLU A 24 7.22 -13.80 -15.96
C GLU A 24 7.57 -12.37 -15.58
N THR A 25 7.26 -11.98 -14.34
CA THR A 25 7.97 -10.98 -13.53
C THR A 25 7.57 -11.27 -12.07
N ALA A 26 8.44 -11.54 -11.10
CA ALA A 26 9.88 -11.54 -11.04
C ALA A 26 10.39 -12.82 -10.35
N LYS A 27 11.53 -13.35 -10.79
CA LYS A 27 12.26 -14.38 -10.05
C LYS A 27 12.58 -13.83 -8.65
N PRO A 28 12.45 -14.61 -7.56
CA PRO A 28 12.98 -14.18 -6.28
C PRO A 28 14.48 -13.96 -6.48
N VAL A 29 14.94 -12.73 -6.22
CA VAL A 29 16.36 -12.40 -6.19
C VAL A 29 16.95 -13.21 -5.05
N ALA A 30 17.45 -14.40 -5.39
CA ALA A 30 18.19 -15.25 -4.48
C ALA A 30 19.56 -14.59 -4.25
N ASP A 31 19.64 -13.71 -3.25
CA ASP A 31 20.92 -13.31 -2.69
C ASP A 31 21.51 -14.50 -1.89
N ARG A 32 22.84 -14.56 -1.85
CA ARG A 32 23.69 -15.70 -1.45
C ARG A 32 23.56 -16.15 0.02
N GLN A 33 22.57 -15.70 0.78
CA GLN A 33 22.41 -15.97 2.20
C GLN A 33 20.93 -16.22 2.56
N GLY A 34 20.40 -17.41 2.23
CA GLY A 34 19.42 -18.18 3.02
C GLY A 34 18.11 -17.58 3.58
N THR A 35 17.79 -16.29 3.42
CA THR A 35 16.53 -15.68 3.87
C THR A 35 15.86 -14.99 2.69
N THR A 36 15.01 -15.74 2.00
CA THR A 36 14.19 -15.25 0.90
C THR A 36 13.10 -14.37 1.49
N THR A 37 13.18 -13.04 1.29
CA THR A 37 12.02 -12.18 1.56
C THR A 37 11.02 -12.31 0.42
N ASP A 38 9.73 -12.29 0.73
CA ASP A 38 8.65 -12.38 -0.28
C ASP A 38 7.74 -11.13 -0.24
N PRO A 39 8.15 -10.01 -0.87
CA PRO A 39 7.39 -8.77 -0.87
C PRO A 39 6.02 -8.90 -1.55
N GLU A 40 5.89 -9.78 -2.54
CA GLU A 40 4.65 -9.96 -3.30
C GLU A 40 3.52 -10.49 -2.41
N ASN A 41 3.86 -11.28 -1.38
CA ASN A 41 2.90 -11.84 -0.44
C ASN A 41 2.79 -11.08 0.89
N TRP A 42 3.49 -9.96 1.08
CA TRP A 42 3.45 -9.23 2.35
C TRP A 42 2.05 -8.77 2.76
N ILE A 43 1.25 -8.28 1.81
CA ILE A 43 -0.12 -7.83 2.09
C ILE A 43 -0.95 -9.01 2.58
N LYS A 44 -0.87 -10.15 1.90
CA LYS A 44 -1.61 -11.36 2.26
C LYS A 44 -1.16 -11.94 3.61
N ASN A 45 0.14 -11.93 3.89
CA ASN A 45 0.72 -12.60 5.06
C ASN A 45 0.66 -11.72 6.32
N TYR A 46 0.78 -10.39 6.15
CA TYR A 46 0.99 -9.46 7.26
C TYR A 46 0.01 -8.29 7.28
N GLY A 47 -0.77 -8.04 6.22
CA GLY A 47 -1.69 -6.91 6.12
C GLY A 47 -2.66 -6.84 7.30
N ASP A 48 -3.41 -7.92 7.54
CA ASP A 48 -4.40 -7.99 8.62
C ASP A 48 -3.80 -7.71 10.01
N ILE A 49 -2.63 -8.28 10.30
CA ILE A 49 -2.03 -8.18 11.63
C ILE A 49 -1.39 -6.81 11.87
N LEU A 50 -0.74 -6.23 10.85
CA LEU A 50 -0.19 -4.89 10.91
C LEU A 50 -1.31 -3.84 11.00
N TYR A 51 -2.39 -4.03 10.24
CA TYR A 51 -3.57 -3.18 10.28
C TYR A 51 -4.25 -3.19 11.65
N LYS A 52 -4.56 -4.38 12.20
CA LYS A 52 -5.15 -4.51 13.54
C LYS A 52 -4.27 -3.85 14.61
N TYR A 53 -2.95 -4.03 14.51
CA TYR A 53 -2.02 -3.37 15.42
C TYR A 53 -2.04 -1.84 15.25
N ALA A 54 -1.97 -1.32 14.03
CA ALA A 54 -2.00 0.12 13.75
C ALA A 54 -3.33 0.75 14.23
N LEU A 55 -4.46 0.10 13.93
CA LEU A 55 -5.79 0.53 14.35
C LEU A 55 -5.89 0.62 15.88
N SER A 56 -5.36 -0.36 16.60
CA SER A 56 -5.33 -0.34 18.08
C SER A 56 -4.52 0.82 18.67
N ARG A 57 -3.57 1.39 17.91
CA ARG A 57 -2.70 2.49 18.35
C ARG A 57 -3.20 3.87 17.92
N LEU A 58 -3.80 3.96 16.74
CA LEU A 58 -4.20 5.24 16.13
C LEU A 58 -5.70 5.55 16.34
N GLY A 59 -6.52 4.52 16.55
CA GLY A 59 -7.97 4.66 16.80
C GLY A 59 -8.77 5.20 15.61
N LYS A 60 -8.16 5.29 14.43
CA LYS A 60 -8.78 5.75 13.18
C LYS A 60 -8.37 4.82 12.03
N GLU A 61 -9.35 4.36 11.26
CA GLU A 61 -9.14 3.42 10.15
C GLU A 61 -8.26 4.05 9.06
N GLU A 62 -8.59 5.25 8.60
CA GLU A 62 -7.83 5.98 7.58
C GLU A 62 -6.32 6.10 7.91
N LEU A 63 -6.00 6.47 9.15
CA LEU A 63 -4.60 6.57 9.60
C LEU A 63 -3.93 5.19 9.71
N ALA A 64 -4.67 4.16 10.09
CA ALA A 64 -4.14 2.81 10.16
C ALA A 64 -3.81 2.27 8.76
N GLU A 65 -4.67 2.52 7.77
CA GLU A 65 -4.43 2.16 6.38
C GLU A 65 -3.21 2.88 5.81
N GLU A 66 -3.15 4.21 5.98
CA GLU A 66 -2.03 5.04 5.54
C GLU A 66 -0.70 4.53 6.11
N VAL A 67 -0.65 4.29 7.43
CA VAL A 67 0.56 3.83 8.10
C VAL A 67 0.98 2.43 7.65
N VAL A 68 0.04 1.52 7.40
CA VAL A 68 0.33 0.18 6.87
C VAL A 68 0.86 0.26 5.44
N GLN A 69 0.27 1.10 4.58
CA GLN A 69 0.77 1.34 3.23
C GLN A 69 2.21 1.89 3.24
N GLU A 70 2.46 2.93 4.07
CA GLU A 70 3.80 3.52 4.22
C GLU A 70 4.81 2.50 4.78
N THR A 71 4.34 1.55 5.60
CA THR A 71 5.17 0.46 6.14
C THR A 71 5.63 -0.48 5.04
N PHE A 72 4.73 -0.96 4.20
CA PHE A 72 5.11 -1.85 3.09
C PHE A 72 5.99 -1.14 2.08
N PHE A 73 5.70 0.13 1.78
CA PHE A 73 6.54 0.92 0.88
C PHE A 73 7.96 1.12 1.45
N SER A 74 8.07 1.51 2.72
CA SER A 74 9.36 1.70 3.39
C SER A 74 10.15 0.39 3.48
N ALA A 75 9.48 -0.72 3.77
CA ALA A 75 10.08 -2.04 3.80
C ALA A 75 10.57 -2.45 2.41
N PHE A 76 9.78 -2.19 1.36
CA PHE A 76 10.14 -2.50 -0.02
C PHE A 76 11.40 -1.75 -0.45
N CYS A 77 11.50 -0.45 -0.13
CA CYS A 77 12.71 0.33 -0.39
C CYS A 77 13.93 -0.16 0.41
N ALA A 78 13.70 -0.74 1.59
CA ALA A 78 14.75 -1.20 2.49
C ALA A 78 15.14 -2.68 2.28
N LEU A 79 14.58 -3.37 1.28
CA LEU A 79 14.84 -4.80 1.01
C LEU A 79 16.33 -5.13 0.92
N ASN A 80 17.11 -4.29 0.22
CA ASN A 80 18.56 -4.50 0.03
C ASN A 80 19.37 -4.36 1.33
N THR A 81 18.79 -3.80 2.38
CA THR A 81 19.43 -3.63 3.70
C THR A 81 18.99 -4.66 4.73
N TYR A 82 18.02 -5.50 4.38
CA TYR A 82 17.54 -6.54 5.26
C TYR A 82 18.53 -7.70 5.32
N THR A 83 19.18 -7.86 6.47
CA THR A 83 20.23 -8.85 6.69
C THR A 83 19.72 -10.21 7.17
N GLY A 84 18.39 -10.38 7.32
CA GLY A 84 17.81 -11.63 7.84
C GLY A 84 18.05 -11.89 9.34
N ALA A 85 18.66 -10.94 10.07
CA ALA A 85 18.96 -11.10 11.49
C ALA A 85 17.71 -11.20 12.39
N ALA A 86 16.58 -10.69 11.92
CA ALA A 86 15.26 -10.81 12.55
C ALA A 86 14.29 -11.39 11.53
N SER A 87 13.20 -12.02 11.96
CA SER A 87 12.16 -12.48 11.03
C SER A 87 11.51 -11.31 10.29
N GLU A 88 11.04 -11.56 9.05
CA GLU A 88 10.34 -10.56 8.24
C GLU A 88 9.23 -9.85 9.03
N ARG A 89 8.41 -10.64 9.75
CA ARG A 89 7.36 -10.11 10.62
C ARG A 89 7.93 -9.13 11.64
N THR A 90 8.99 -9.51 12.35
CA THR A 90 9.61 -8.64 13.37
C THR A 90 10.15 -7.35 12.76
N TRP A 91 10.76 -7.46 11.58
CA TRP A 91 11.29 -6.33 10.84
C TRP A 91 10.18 -5.38 10.36
N LEU A 92 9.10 -5.90 9.77
CA LEU A 92 7.92 -5.12 9.38
C LEU A 92 7.28 -4.43 10.59
N PHE A 93 7.18 -5.12 11.74
CA PHE A 93 6.70 -4.50 12.98
C PHE A 93 7.62 -3.38 13.50
N ALA A 94 8.93 -3.48 13.28
CA ALA A 94 9.87 -2.42 13.65
C ALA A 94 9.64 -1.16 12.80
N ILE A 95 9.48 -1.33 11.50
CA ILE A 95 9.14 -0.25 10.56
C ILE A 95 7.77 0.36 10.92
N LEU A 96 6.75 -0.48 11.14
CA LEU A 96 5.41 -0.04 11.51
C LEU A 96 5.40 0.87 12.74
N LYS A 97 6.09 0.47 13.82
CA LYS A 97 6.16 1.27 15.05
C LYS A 97 6.77 2.64 14.80
N ARG A 98 7.80 2.73 13.94
CA ARG A 98 8.41 4.00 13.56
C ARG A 98 7.46 4.86 12.74
N ASN A 99 6.71 4.26 11.82
CA ASN A 99 5.71 4.99 11.03
C ASN A 99 4.55 5.50 11.88
N ILE A 100 4.08 4.71 12.86
CA ILE A 100 3.09 5.18 13.87
C ILE A 100 3.64 6.39 14.63
N TRP A 101 4.88 6.32 15.11
CA TRP A 101 5.51 7.45 15.79
C TRP A 101 5.56 8.70 14.91
N ASN A 102 5.95 8.54 13.64
CA ASN A 102 6.00 9.65 12.68
C ASN A 102 4.61 10.26 12.43
N CYS A 103 3.58 9.43 12.24
CA CYS A 103 2.19 9.88 12.07
C CYS A 103 1.71 10.69 13.28
N VAL A 104 1.99 10.20 14.49
CA VAL A 104 1.67 10.89 15.74
C VAL A 104 2.45 12.20 15.84
N ASP A 105 3.77 12.21 15.65
CA ASP A 105 4.58 13.44 15.73
C ASP A 105 4.11 14.53 14.75
N ARG A 106 3.81 14.14 13.49
CA ARG A 106 3.23 15.06 12.49
C ARG A 106 1.92 15.67 12.98
N ARG A 107 1.03 14.87 13.59
CA ARG A 107 -0.24 15.36 14.14
C ARG A 107 -0.04 16.31 15.32
N TRP A 108 0.92 16.05 16.19
CA TRP A 108 1.21 16.90 17.35
C TRP A 108 1.85 18.22 16.93
N LYS A 109 2.65 18.24 15.86
CA LYS A 109 3.16 19.46 15.23
C LYS A 109 2.05 20.23 14.50
N GLY A 110 1.18 19.55 13.75
CA GLY A 110 0.04 20.18 13.07
C GLY A 110 -0.96 20.83 14.03
N ARG A 111 -1.21 20.24 15.21
CA ARG A 111 -2.07 20.86 16.23
C ARG A 111 -1.43 22.06 16.96
N ARG A 112 -0.10 22.16 16.97
CA ARG A 112 0.60 23.30 17.59
C ARG A 112 0.56 24.56 16.73
N GLN A 113 0.22 24.46 15.45
CA GLN A 113 0.21 25.60 14.52
C GLN A 113 -1.14 26.34 14.45
N ILE A 114 -2.13 25.98 15.28
CA ILE A 114 -3.48 26.58 15.28
C ILE A 114 -3.69 27.52 16.50
N SER A 115 -2.63 28.08 17.08
CA SER A 115 -2.75 29.13 18.09
C SER A 115 -1.73 30.23 17.86
N LEU A 116 -2.00 31.09 16.88
CA LEU A 116 -1.40 32.40 16.55
C LEU A 116 -1.97 32.72 15.14
N SER A 117 -3.01 33.51 14.93
CA SER A 117 -3.55 34.68 15.63
C SER A 117 -4.92 34.97 15.00
N GLU A 118 -5.96 35.11 15.82
CA GLU A 118 -7.18 35.79 15.41
C GLU A 118 -7.23 37.11 16.21
N GLU A 119 -7.54 38.19 15.49
CA GLU A 119 -7.78 39.56 15.96
C GLU A 119 -6.59 40.51 16.18
N ALA A 120 -6.20 41.17 15.09
CA ALA A 120 -6.09 42.64 15.05
C ALA A 120 -6.13 43.11 13.59
N ASN A 121 -7.34 43.27 13.03
CA ASN A 121 -7.51 44.16 11.88
C ASN A 121 -7.93 45.55 12.39
N PRO A 122 -7.00 46.52 12.52
CA PRO A 122 -7.32 47.85 13.00
C PRO A 122 -8.17 48.68 12.02
N GLU A 123 -8.40 48.22 10.78
CA GLU A 123 -9.12 49.02 9.77
C GLU A 123 -10.65 48.91 9.84
N ASN A 124 -11.21 47.97 10.63
CA ASN A 124 -12.67 47.82 10.77
C ASN A 124 -13.29 48.62 11.93
N ILE A 125 -12.52 49.45 12.64
CA ILE A 125 -13.00 50.22 13.81
C ILE A 125 -13.15 51.73 13.52
N LEU A 126 -12.62 52.25 12.40
CA LEU A 126 -12.48 53.72 12.25
C LEU A 126 -13.39 54.44 11.25
N PHE A 127 -14.24 53.78 10.46
CA PHE A 127 -15.26 54.48 9.66
C PHE A 127 -16.55 53.66 9.54
N GLY A 128 -17.54 53.97 10.37
CA GLY A 128 -18.84 53.34 10.40
C GLY A 128 -19.88 54.23 11.09
N ASP A 129 -20.06 55.45 10.56
CA ASP A 129 -21.31 56.21 10.52
C ASP A 129 -21.53 56.67 9.07
#